data_AF-A0A1G7GDZ6-F1
#
_entry.id   AF-A0A1G7GDZ6-F1
#
_cell.length_a   1.000
_cell.length_b   1.000
_cell.length_c   1.000
_cell.angle_alpha   90.00
_cell.angle_beta   90.00
_cell.angle_gamma   90.00
#
_symmetry.space_group_name_H-M   'P 1'
#
loop_
_entity.id
_entity.type
_entity.pdbx_description
1 polymer ?
#
loop_
_entity_poly.entity_id
_entity_poly.type
_entity_poly.pdbx_seq_one_letter_code
_entity_poly.pdbx_strand_id
1 'polypeptide(L)'
;MVIRIFAAPAAALALGLLPAPPFGSAVVGRFVSPALATPAALSSEQSAALETYDKALKGFESILRQRRAQIDSKQPLPDLPGQAIYLARVEMMSAYKDLTDALPSRIGRPNRFGIPPAYFNADNEPLLDEYRKLFDVMEAPPAGAQTSDTPFKDVVDLATVIARAKGLDAADAAVAGRISLGLFFAETNGKQNAGNARSNTYKGSLQTGPSEDRDGRRKWAAIKGSIATLDPALSRRDDREEARVGNLDHRFNHWTAVRDGLMNAHAELFPQVAAIQKALPDPIDQMKVFELIQIIPTPTRAALKSGNLVGYRISDPRIMRYLRNNSVFAFGRADRARTSATFREILDAMWLFNAKFEQALAKFTEIKSGKPG
;
A
#
# COMPACT_ATOMS: atom_id res chain seq x y z
N MET A 1 -21.60 48.55 40.04
CA MET A 1 -22.72 49.44 40.37
C MET A 1 -23.70 49.43 39.19
N VAL A 2 -24.91 48.94 39.47
CA VAL A 2 -26.20 49.05 38.73
C VAL A 2 -26.45 48.22 37.46
N ILE A 3 -27.62 47.58 37.55
CA ILE A 3 -28.40 46.62 36.74
C ILE A 3 -29.26 47.30 35.66
N ARG A 4 -29.65 46.56 34.60
CA ARG A 4 -31.02 46.43 33.99
C ARG A 4 -30.97 45.36 32.88
N ILE A 5 -31.47 44.12 33.06
CA ILE A 5 -32.84 43.56 32.95
C ILE A 5 -33.54 43.80 31.60
N PHE A 6 -33.85 42.71 30.87
CA PHE A 6 -35.21 42.34 30.41
C PHE A 6 -35.33 40.82 30.21
N ALA A 7 -36.57 40.33 30.31
CA ALA A 7 -36.98 39.01 30.79
C ALA A 7 -37.42 38.01 29.70
N ALA A 8 -37.72 36.80 30.17
CA ALA A 8 -37.99 35.51 29.51
C ALA A 8 -39.36 35.43 28.76
N PRO A 9 -39.81 34.29 28.16
CA PRO A 9 -40.09 33.07 28.92
C PRO A 9 -39.70 31.71 28.27
N ALA A 10 -39.49 30.75 29.17
CA ALA A 10 -39.46 29.31 28.95
C ALA A 10 -40.87 28.72 29.14
N ALA A 11 -41.11 27.50 28.63
CA ALA A 11 -42.14 26.61 29.15
C ALA A 11 -41.69 25.15 29.04
N ALA A 12 -41.62 24.49 30.20
CA ALA A 12 -41.27 23.10 30.41
C ALA A 12 -42.56 22.24 30.55
N LEU A 13 -42.48 20.98 30.11
CA LEU A 13 -43.50 19.94 30.34
C LEU A 13 -43.45 19.42 31.78
N ALA A 14 -44.63 19.20 32.38
CA ALA A 14 -44.81 18.48 33.63
C ALA A 14 -45.82 17.33 33.46
N LEU A 15 -45.54 16.21 34.15
CA LEU A 15 -46.34 14.99 34.31
C LEU A 15 -47.65 15.21 35.09
N GLY A 16 -48.65 14.33 34.88
CA GLY A 16 -49.57 13.94 35.96
C GLY A 16 -50.93 13.33 35.60
N LEU A 17 -51.02 11.99 35.76
CA LEU A 17 -52.09 11.20 36.42
C LEU A 17 -53.50 10.95 35.81
N LEU A 18 -53.93 9.69 36.05
CA LEU A 18 -55.14 8.93 35.65
C LEU A 18 -56.45 9.35 36.36
N PRO A 19 -57.63 8.88 35.87
CA PRO A 19 -58.35 7.81 36.60
C PRO A 19 -59.01 6.72 35.69
N ALA A 20 -59.47 5.62 36.29
CA ALA A 20 -60.09 4.42 35.66
C ALA A 20 -61.64 4.34 35.92
N PRO A 21 -62.38 3.24 35.59
CA PRO A 21 -63.30 3.08 34.44
C PRO A 21 -64.80 2.87 34.83
N PRO A 22 -65.69 2.48 33.88
CA PRO A 22 -66.29 1.13 34.02
C PRO A 22 -66.61 0.36 32.71
N PHE A 23 -66.47 -0.97 32.84
CA PHE A 23 -67.12 -2.13 32.19
C PHE A 23 -67.75 -2.08 30.79
N GLY A 24 -67.31 -3.01 29.94
CA GLY A 24 -68.04 -3.56 28.78
C GLY A 24 -67.35 -4.82 28.23
N SER A 25 -67.97 -5.98 28.36
CA SER A 25 -67.42 -7.32 28.10
C SER A 25 -67.24 -7.68 26.61
N ALA A 26 -66.18 -8.46 26.37
CA ALA A 26 -65.97 -9.52 25.36
C ALA A 26 -65.96 -9.16 23.85
N VAL A 27 -64.84 -9.45 23.17
CA VAL A 27 -64.70 -10.52 22.15
C VAL A 27 -63.29 -10.49 21.52
N VAL A 28 -62.58 -11.61 21.72
CA VAL A 28 -61.60 -12.29 20.84
C VAL A 28 -60.34 -11.53 20.38
N GLY A 29 -59.21 -12.07 20.82
CA GLY A 29 -57.88 -11.57 20.54
C GLY A 29 -57.43 -11.69 19.08
N ARG A 30 -56.58 -10.73 18.71
CA ARG A 30 -55.53 -10.90 17.72
C ARG A 30 -54.26 -10.31 18.30
N PHE A 31 -53.48 -11.16 18.99
CA PHE A 31 -52.05 -10.95 19.06
C PHE A 31 -51.53 -11.05 17.62
N VAL A 32 -51.31 -9.91 16.97
CA VAL A 32 -50.55 -9.86 15.73
C VAL A 32 -49.13 -10.25 16.14
N SER A 33 -48.81 -11.53 15.95
CA SER A 33 -47.44 -12.01 16.07
C SER A 33 -46.58 -11.14 15.16
N PRO A 34 -45.41 -10.64 15.60
CA PRO A 34 -44.49 -10.02 14.68
C PRO A 34 -44.19 -11.07 13.61
N ALA A 35 -44.59 -10.81 12.37
CA ALA A 35 -44.21 -11.64 11.26
C ALA A 35 -42.67 -11.62 11.25
N LEU A 36 -42.06 -12.73 11.65
CA LEU A 36 -40.66 -13.01 11.38
C LEU A 36 -40.59 -13.04 9.85
N ALA A 37 -40.26 -11.89 9.25
CA ALA A 37 -40.09 -11.77 7.83
C ALA A 37 -39.02 -12.80 7.45
N THR A 38 -39.43 -13.85 6.76
CA THR A 38 -38.53 -14.82 6.17
C THR A 38 -37.50 -14.02 5.37
N PRO A 39 -36.19 -14.24 5.56
CA PRO A 39 -35.18 -13.54 4.77
C PRO A 39 -35.56 -13.69 3.30
N ALA A 40 -35.70 -12.56 2.60
CA ALA A 40 -36.01 -12.57 1.18
C ALA A 40 -35.01 -13.50 0.49
N ALA A 41 -35.52 -14.46 -0.29
CA ALA A 41 -34.67 -15.36 -1.04
C ALA A 41 -33.72 -14.53 -1.92
N LEU A 42 -32.43 -14.87 -1.91
CA LEU A 42 -31.44 -14.19 -2.72
C LEU A 42 -31.80 -14.31 -4.20
N SER A 43 -31.53 -13.26 -4.97
CA SER A 43 -31.63 -13.35 -6.42
C SER A 43 -30.61 -14.36 -6.98
N SER A 44 -30.79 -14.77 -8.23
CA SER A 44 -29.82 -15.64 -8.92
C SER A 44 -28.43 -14.99 -8.98
N GLU A 45 -28.36 -13.68 -9.23
CA GLU A 45 -27.10 -12.92 -9.25
C GLU A 45 -26.43 -12.87 -7.88
N GLN A 46 -27.19 -12.61 -6.82
CA GLN A 46 -26.68 -12.59 -5.44
C GLN A 46 -26.17 -13.97 -5.00
N SER A 47 -26.90 -15.02 -5.36
CA SER A 47 -26.51 -16.41 -5.08
C SER A 47 -25.22 -16.79 -5.81
N ALA A 48 -25.09 -16.44 -7.09
CA ALA A 48 -23.89 -16.70 -7.87
C ALA A 48 -22.66 -15.92 -7.36
N ALA A 49 -22.85 -14.67 -6.93
CA ALA A 49 -21.78 -13.86 -6.35
C ALA A 49 -21.29 -14.44 -5.01
N LEU A 50 -22.22 -14.93 -4.17
CA LEU A 50 -21.89 -15.61 -2.91
C LEU A 50 -21.11 -16.90 -3.16
N GLU A 51 -21.58 -17.75 -4.08
CA GLU A 51 -20.89 -18.99 -4.44
C GLU A 51 -19.47 -18.73 -4.98
N THR A 52 -19.32 -17.70 -5.82
CA THR A 52 -18.01 -17.28 -6.36
C THR A 52 -17.06 -16.86 -5.24
N TYR A 53 -17.54 -16.07 -4.28
CA TYR A 53 -16.74 -15.68 -3.12
C TYR A 53 -16.35 -16.88 -2.25
N ASP A 54 -17.28 -17.77 -1.93
CA ASP A 54 -17.01 -18.96 -1.11
C ASP A 54 -15.98 -19.88 -1.78
N LYS A 55 -16.06 -20.03 -3.10
CA LYS A 55 -15.07 -20.78 -3.89
C LYS A 55 -13.69 -20.12 -3.85
N ALA A 56 -13.62 -18.80 -4.06
CA ALA A 56 -12.36 -18.05 -4.02
C ALA A 56 -11.70 -18.09 -2.64
N LEU A 57 -12.49 -17.97 -1.56
CA LEU A 57 -12.03 -18.09 -0.18
C LEU A 57 -11.44 -19.48 0.09
N LYS A 58 -12.16 -20.55 -0.25
CA LYS A 58 -11.65 -21.93 -0.12
C LYS A 58 -10.38 -22.16 -0.94
N GLY A 59 -10.30 -21.57 -2.13
CA GLY A 59 -9.11 -21.60 -2.98
C GLY A 59 -7.91 -20.95 -2.29
N PHE A 60 -8.09 -19.76 -1.74
CA PHE A 60 -7.05 -19.04 -1.00
C PHE A 60 -6.55 -19.83 0.21
N GLU A 61 -7.45 -20.34 1.05
CA GLU A 61 -7.08 -21.18 2.19
C GLU A 61 -6.31 -22.44 1.78
N SER A 62 -6.74 -23.11 0.72
CA SER A 62 -6.10 -24.33 0.21
C SER A 62 -4.64 -24.05 -0.19
N ILE A 63 -4.42 -22.96 -0.94
CA ILE A 63 -3.08 -22.56 -1.40
C ILE A 63 -2.19 -22.14 -0.22
N LEU A 64 -2.73 -21.42 0.77
CA LEU A 64 -2.00 -21.09 2.01
C LEU A 64 -1.54 -22.36 2.73
N ARG A 65 -2.47 -23.31 2.98
CA ARG A 65 -2.16 -24.59 3.63
C ARG A 65 -1.12 -25.39 2.86
N GLN A 66 -1.24 -25.46 1.54
CA GLN A 66 -0.27 -26.15 0.68
C GLN A 66 1.12 -25.54 0.83
N ARG A 67 1.25 -24.21 0.78
CA ARG A 67 2.56 -23.58 0.86
C ARG A 67 3.16 -23.65 2.27
N ARG A 68 2.34 -23.54 3.31
CA ARG A 68 2.74 -23.81 4.70
C ARG A 68 3.30 -25.22 4.84
N ALA A 69 2.57 -26.24 4.38
CA ALA A 69 3.01 -27.63 4.48
C ALA A 69 4.35 -27.88 3.76
N GLN A 70 4.57 -27.27 2.59
CA GLN A 70 5.85 -27.35 1.89
C GLN A 70 6.99 -26.72 2.68
N ILE A 71 6.78 -25.53 3.25
CA ILE A 71 7.77 -24.81 4.07
C ILE A 71 8.11 -25.63 5.32
N ASP A 72 7.08 -26.08 6.06
CA ASP A 72 7.26 -26.83 7.31
C ASP A 72 7.98 -28.17 7.07
N SER A 73 7.71 -28.81 5.92
CA SER A 73 8.35 -30.06 5.51
C SER A 73 9.71 -29.87 4.81
N LYS A 74 10.20 -28.62 4.69
CA LYS A 74 11.42 -28.26 3.94
C LYS A 74 11.46 -28.81 2.51
N GLN A 75 10.29 -28.95 1.88
CA GLN A 75 10.21 -29.35 0.49
C GLN A 75 10.71 -28.21 -0.41
N PRO A 76 11.30 -28.53 -1.58
CA PRO A 76 11.61 -27.52 -2.57
C PRO A 76 10.36 -26.71 -2.94
N LEU A 77 10.50 -25.39 -2.90
CA LEU A 77 9.45 -24.47 -3.33
C LEU A 77 9.44 -24.36 -4.86
N PRO A 78 8.27 -24.13 -5.50
CA PRO A 78 8.20 -23.91 -6.94
C PRO A 78 8.92 -22.61 -7.34
N ASP A 79 9.27 -22.48 -8.61
CA ASP A 79 9.70 -21.19 -9.17
C ASP A 79 8.56 -20.17 -8.99
N LEU A 80 8.86 -19.01 -8.41
CA LEU A 80 7.89 -17.98 -7.97
C LEU A 80 6.90 -18.44 -6.88
N PRO A 81 7.39 -18.83 -5.69
CA PRO A 81 6.59 -19.52 -4.69
C PRO A 81 5.46 -18.68 -4.08
N GLY A 82 5.58 -17.35 -4.14
CA GLY A 82 4.57 -16.41 -3.67
C GLY A 82 3.51 -16.07 -4.72
N GLN A 83 3.72 -16.38 -6.01
CA GLN A 83 2.83 -15.94 -7.08
C GLN A 83 1.42 -16.54 -6.94
N ALA A 84 1.32 -17.85 -6.74
CA ALA A 84 0.03 -18.53 -6.57
C ALA A 84 -0.76 -17.99 -5.37
N ILE A 85 -0.07 -17.76 -4.24
CA ILE A 85 -0.70 -17.18 -3.03
C ILE A 85 -1.16 -15.75 -3.29
N TYR A 86 -0.34 -14.93 -3.96
CA TYR A 86 -0.67 -13.56 -4.33
C TYR A 86 -1.93 -13.50 -5.20
N LEU A 87 -2.00 -14.34 -6.25
CA LEU A 87 -3.15 -14.38 -7.15
C LEU A 87 -4.42 -14.84 -6.43
N ALA A 88 -4.33 -15.87 -5.59
CA ALA A 88 -5.47 -16.36 -4.82
C ALA A 88 -6.01 -15.31 -3.83
N ARG A 89 -5.11 -14.54 -3.18
CA ARG A 89 -5.52 -13.39 -2.36
C ARG A 89 -6.27 -12.34 -3.19
N VAL A 90 -5.74 -12.00 -4.37
CA VAL A 90 -6.38 -11.01 -5.27
C VAL A 90 -7.76 -11.50 -5.73
N GLU A 91 -7.88 -12.78 -6.08
CA GLU A 91 -9.14 -13.41 -6.47
C GLU A 91 -10.18 -13.38 -5.36
N MET A 92 -9.80 -13.76 -4.13
CA MET A 92 -10.69 -13.70 -2.96
C MET A 92 -11.20 -12.28 -2.70
N MET A 93 -10.30 -11.28 -2.68
CA MET A 93 -10.68 -9.87 -2.48
C MET A 93 -11.57 -9.35 -3.62
N SER A 94 -11.28 -9.76 -4.85
CA SER A 94 -12.09 -9.44 -6.03
C SER A 94 -13.50 -10.03 -5.93
N ALA A 95 -13.62 -11.31 -5.59
CA ALA A 95 -14.89 -12.00 -5.48
C ALA A 95 -15.73 -11.43 -4.32
N TYR A 96 -15.09 -11.02 -3.23
CA TYR A 96 -15.78 -10.33 -2.15
C TYR A 96 -16.31 -8.97 -2.59
N LYS A 97 -15.53 -8.20 -3.36
CA LYS A 97 -16.02 -6.94 -3.92
C LYS A 97 -17.23 -7.17 -4.84
N ASP A 98 -17.17 -8.19 -5.72
CA ASP A 98 -18.31 -8.61 -6.55
C ASP A 98 -19.54 -8.99 -5.71
N LEU A 99 -19.35 -9.71 -4.60
CA LEU A 99 -20.42 -10.04 -3.66
C LEU A 99 -21.02 -8.78 -3.02
N THR A 100 -20.20 -7.84 -2.54
CA THR A 100 -20.71 -6.62 -1.89
C THR A 100 -21.37 -5.65 -2.87
N ASP A 101 -21.03 -5.71 -4.16
CA ASP A 101 -21.74 -4.96 -5.20
C ASP A 101 -23.14 -5.54 -5.46
N ALA A 102 -23.26 -6.87 -5.54
CA ALA A 102 -24.55 -7.55 -5.74
C ALA A 102 -25.43 -7.56 -4.47
N LEU A 103 -24.81 -7.58 -3.29
CA LEU A 103 -25.45 -7.67 -2.00
C LEU A 103 -24.78 -6.74 -0.97
N PRO A 104 -25.07 -5.42 -0.99
CA PRO A 104 -24.42 -4.44 -0.11
C PRO A 104 -24.56 -4.72 1.38
N SER A 105 -25.58 -5.46 1.81
CA SER A 105 -25.73 -5.91 3.20
C SER A 105 -24.62 -6.85 3.67
N ARG A 106 -23.77 -7.36 2.76
CA ARG A 106 -22.57 -8.14 3.09
C ARG A 106 -21.32 -7.30 3.36
N ILE A 107 -21.38 -5.98 3.17
CA ILE A 107 -20.28 -5.09 3.54
C ILE A 107 -20.03 -5.23 5.05
N GLY A 108 -18.84 -5.67 5.40
CA GLY A 108 -18.48 -6.00 6.78
C GLY A 108 -18.04 -4.79 7.61
N ARG A 109 -17.47 -5.11 8.77
CA ARG A 109 -16.83 -4.13 9.66
C ARG A 109 -15.45 -3.68 9.14
N PRO A 110 -14.93 -2.55 9.61
CA PRO A 110 -13.52 -2.20 9.43
C PRO A 110 -12.57 -3.30 9.92
N ASN A 111 -11.42 -3.41 9.24
CA ASN A 111 -10.34 -4.34 9.56
C ASN A 111 -9.06 -3.57 9.96
N ARG A 112 -8.15 -4.25 10.66
CA ARG A 112 -6.89 -3.67 11.13
C ARG A 112 -5.87 -3.34 10.03
N PHE A 113 -6.11 -3.78 8.80
CA PHE A 113 -5.26 -3.48 7.65
C PHE A 113 -5.69 -2.21 6.92
N GLY A 114 -6.78 -1.56 7.33
CA GLY A 114 -7.29 -0.35 6.68
C GLY A 114 -7.85 -0.61 5.26
N ILE A 115 -8.11 -1.87 4.91
CA ILE A 115 -8.72 -2.21 3.61
C ILE A 115 -10.18 -1.76 3.65
N PRO A 116 -10.72 -1.07 2.61
CA PRO A 116 -12.11 -0.64 2.66
C PRO A 116 -13.06 -1.86 2.82
N PRO A 117 -14.09 -1.79 3.70
CA PRO A 117 -14.90 -2.98 4.06
C PRO A 117 -15.68 -3.62 2.92
N ALA A 118 -15.86 -2.94 1.79
CA ALA A 118 -16.43 -3.54 0.59
C ALA A 118 -15.45 -4.49 -0.16
N TYR A 119 -14.16 -4.43 0.15
CA TYR A 119 -13.10 -5.16 -0.56
C TYR A 119 -12.54 -6.33 0.24
N PHE A 120 -12.82 -6.39 1.54
CA PHE A 120 -12.31 -7.44 2.40
C PHE A 120 -13.22 -7.69 3.61
N ASN A 121 -13.57 -8.95 3.83
CA ASN A 121 -14.23 -9.38 5.05
C ASN A 121 -13.21 -9.47 6.19
N ALA A 122 -13.45 -8.71 7.26
CA ALA A 122 -12.58 -8.66 8.42
C ALA A 122 -12.47 -9.99 9.19
N ASP A 123 -13.37 -10.95 8.98
CA ASP A 123 -13.25 -12.29 9.56
C ASP A 123 -12.10 -13.11 8.93
N ASN A 124 -11.64 -12.71 7.75
CA ASN A 124 -10.51 -13.34 7.06
C ASN A 124 -9.15 -12.73 7.44
N GLU A 125 -9.08 -11.85 8.44
CA GLU A 125 -7.81 -11.26 8.91
C GLU A 125 -6.73 -12.31 9.23
N PRO A 126 -7.03 -13.45 9.87
CA PRO A 126 -6.03 -14.50 10.11
C PRO A 126 -5.41 -15.09 8.84
N LEU A 127 -6.15 -15.11 7.72
CA LEU A 127 -5.62 -15.59 6.44
C LEU A 127 -4.61 -14.58 5.86
N LEU A 128 -4.81 -13.28 6.08
CA LEU A 128 -3.83 -12.27 5.69
C LEU A 128 -2.60 -12.27 6.61
N ASP A 129 -2.74 -12.63 7.90
CA ASP A 129 -1.57 -12.89 8.74
C ASP A 129 -0.74 -14.05 8.21
N GLU A 130 -1.41 -15.17 7.90
CA GLU A 130 -0.74 -16.35 7.39
C GLU A 130 -0.07 -16.09 6.04
N TYR A 131 -0.76 -15.37 5.15
CA TYR A 131 -0.18 -14.84 3.92
C TYR A 131 1.14 -14.10 4.20
N ARG A 132 1.16 -13.19 5.18
CA ARG A 132 2.36 -12.40 5.48
C ARG A 132 3.48 -13.26 6.03
N LYS A 133 3.19 -14.16 6.97
CA LYS A 133 4.17 -15.10 7.52
C LYS A 133 4.82 -15.98 6.45
N LEU A 134 4.05 -16.44 5.46
CA LEU A 134 4.60 -17.20 4.34
C LEU A 134 5.51 -16.34 3.46
N PHE A 135 5.10 -15.12 3.15
CA PHE A 135 5.92 -14.17 2.41
C PHE A 135 7.21 -13.81 3.16
N ASP A 136 7.18 -13.75 4.50
CA ASP A 136 8.38 -13.52 5.31
C ASP A 136 9.46 -14.59 5.08
N VAL A 137 9.05 -15.83 4.83
CA VAL A 137 9.97 -16.93 4.49
C VAL A 137 10.39 -16.87 3.02
N MET A 138 9.44 -16.67 2.10
CA MET A 138 9.72 -16.73 0.66
C MET A 138 10.51 -15.53 0.12
N GLU A 139 10.44 -14.39 0.81
CA GLU A 139 11.16 -13.16 0.48
C GLU A 139 12.36 -12.92 1.42
N ALA A 140 12.72 -13.93 2.23
CA ALA A 140 13.85 -13.84 3.13
C ALA A 140 15.15 -13.51 2.35
N PRO A 141 16.03 -12.69 2.93
CA PRO A 141 17.32 -12.41 2.33
C PRO A 141 18.12 -13.70 2.07
N PRO A 142 18.96 -13.73 1.02
CA PRO A 142 19.86 -14.85 0.80
C PRO A 142 20.84 -14.98 1.98
N ALA A 143 21.32 -16.20 2.20
CA ALA A 143 22.31 -16.46 3.24
C ALA A 143 23.58 -15.60 3.01
N GLY A 144 24.07 -15.00 4.09
CA GLY A 144 25.23 -14.10 4.02
C GLY A 144 24.93 -12.69 3.50
N ALA A 145 23.65 -12.36 3.23
CA ALA A 145 23.27 -10.98 2.94
C ALA A 145 23.70 -10.05 4.08
N GLN A 146 24.32 -8.95 3.67
CA GLN A 146 24.91 -7.95 4.53
C GLN A 146 23.87 -6.90 4.92
N THR A 147 23.40 -6.97 6.17
CA THR A 147 22.51 -5.97 6.74
C THR A 147 23.26 -4.71 7.15
N SER A 148 22.49 -3.64 7.37
CA SER A 148 22.85 -2.39 8.02
C SER A 148 22.12 -2.27 9.34
N ASP A 149 22.76 -1.64 10.32
CA ASP A 149 22.18 -1.32 11.63
C ASP A 149 21.24 -0.11 11.57
N THR A 150 21.28 0.67 10.49
CA THR A 150 20.44 1.88 10.30
C THR A 150 19.70 1.87 8.97
N PRO A 151 18.95 0.81 8.63
CA PRO A 151 18.51 0.57 7.26
C PRO A 151 17.63 1.67 6.68
N PHE A 152 16.75 2.24 7.50
CA PHE A 152 15.86 3.32 7.07
C PHE A 152 16.60 4.65 6.93
N LYS A 153 17.55 4.93 7.85
CA LYS A 153 18.41 6.11 7.76
C LYS A 153 19.24 6.07 6.49
N ASP A 154 19.75 4.91 6.11
CA ASP A 154 20.55 4.73 4.90
C ASP A 154 19.76 5.12 3.64
N VAL A 155 18.50 4.69 3.54
CA VAL A 155 17.61 5.06 2.44
C VAL A 155 17.42 6.58 2.38
N VAL A 156 17.17 7.21 3.53
CA VAL A 156 16.97 8.67 3.61
C VAL A 156 18.24 9.42 3.25
N ASP A 157 19.36 9.09 3.85
CA ASP A 157 20.65 9.76 3.65
C ASP A 157 21.10 9.66 2.18
N LEU A 158 21.06 8.45 1.61
CA LEU A 158 21.42 8.20 0.21
C LEU A 158 20.54 9.01 -0.74
N ALA A 159 19.22 8.94 -0.58
CA ALA A 159 18.29 9.67 -1.44
C ALA A 159 18.46 11.19 -1.31
N THR A 160 18.66 11.70 -0.10
CA THR A 160 18.88 13.13 0.15
C THR A 160 20.18 13.60 -0.51
N VAL A 161 21.30 12.89 -0.35
CA VAL A 161 22.56 13.33 -0.97
C VAL A 161 22.52 13.22 -2.50
N ILE A 162 21.87 12.19 -3.05
CA ILE A 162 21.65 12.04 -4.50
C ILE A 162 20.81 13.21 -5.02
N ALA A 163 19.72 13.57 -4.33
CA ALA A 163 18.89 14.71 -4.69
C ALA A 163 19.68 16.03 -4.69
N ARG A 164 20.53 16.27 -3.68
CA ARG A 164 21.42 17.44 -3.62
C ARG A 164 22.39 17.45 -4.80
N ALA A 165 23.00 16.31 -5.14
CA ALA A 165 23.88 16.18 -6.30
C ALA A 165 23.13 16.39 -7.63
N LYS A 166 21.82 16.18 -7.66
CA LYS A 166 20.92 16.47 -8.79
C LYS A 166 20.38 17.91 -8.79
N GLY A 167 20.88 18.77 -7.89
CA GLY A 167 20.61 20.21 -7.90
C GLY A 167 19.47 20.66 -6.99
N LEU A 168 18.91 19.78 -6.15
CA LEU A 168 17.87 20.18 -5.20
C LEU A 168 18.46 21.00 -4.05
N ASP A 169 17.66 21.91 -3.49
CA ASP A 169 17.98 22.55 -2.23
C ASP A 169 17.87 21.55 -1.05
N ALA A 170 18.18 21.99 0.17
CA ALA A 170 18.14 21.11 1.34
C ALA A 170 16.72 20.67 1.72
N ALA A 171 15.71 21.53 1.50
CA ALA A 171 14.33 21.24 1.86
C ALA A 171 13.73 20.20 0.89
N ASP A 172 13.90 20.41 -0.41
CA ASP A 172 13.43 19.49 -1.44
C ASP A 172 14.17 18.14 -1.38
N ALA A 173 15.47 18.16 -1.08
CA ALA A 173 16.24 16.91 -0.93
C ALA A 173 15.80 16.08 0.29
N ALA A 174 15.33 16.72 1.37
CA ALA A 174 14.75 16.00 2.51
C ALA A 174 13.43 15.30 2.12
N VAL A 175 12.66 15.91 1.21
CA VAL A 175 11.44 15.31 0.68
C VAL A 175 11.77 14.10 -0.21
N ALA A 176 12.80 14.19 -1.04
CA ALA A 176 13.31 13.04 -1.81
C ALA A 176 13.71 11.87 -0.88
N GLY A 177 14.34 12.17 0.26
CA GLY A 177 14.66 11.20 1.31
C GLY A 177 13.41 10.50 1.86
N ARG A 178 12.40 11.27 2.25
CA ARG A 178 11.12 10.73 2.76
C ARG A 178 10.40 9.88 1.72
N ILE A 179 10.32 10.33 0.47
CA ILE A 179 9.68 9.60 -0.63
C ILE A 179 10.38 8.27 -0.89
N SER A 180 11.72 8.28 -0.89
CA SER A 180 12.53 7.07 -1.08
C SER A 180 12.34 6.05 0.04
N LEU A 181 12.16 6.51 1.28
CA LEU A 181 11.77 5.63 2.38
C LEU A 181 10.37 5.03 2.16
N GLY A 182 9.42 5.82 1.64
CA GLY A 182 8.12 5.32 1.20
C GLY A 182 8.24 4.17 0.19
N LEU A 183 9.06 4.35 -0.84
CA LEU A 183 9.35 3.31 -1.85
C LEU A 183 9.93 2.04 -1.24
N PHE A 184 10.86 2.17 -0.30
CA PHE A 184 11.41 1.01 0.42
C PHE A 184 10.31 0.22 1.13
N PHE A 185 9.39 0.87 1.82
CA PHE A 185 8.25 0.19 2.45
C PHE A 185 7.25 -0.39 1.44
N ALA A 186 7.01 0.30 0.32
CA ALA A 186 6.14 -0.19 -0.76
C ALA A 186 6.62 -1.55 -1.28
N GLU A 187 7.90 -1.63 -1.62
CA GLU A 187 8.48 -2.79 -2.29
C GLU A 187 8.89 -3.90 -1.33
N THR A 188 9.55 -3.56 -0.21
CA THR A 188 10.19 -4.55 0.66
C THR A 188 9.49 -4.72 2.00
N ASN A 189 8.44 -3.95 2.26
CA ASN A 189 7.81 -3.86 3.58
C ASN A 189 8.80 -3.41 4.68
N GLY A 190 9.82 -2.64 4.31
CA GLY A 190 10.86 -2.18 5.23
C GLY A 190 11.94 -3.23 5.52
N LYS A 191 12.00 -4.32 4.76
CA LYS A 191 12.99 -5.38 4.94
C LYS A 191 14.23 -5.12 4.07
N GLN A 192 15.38 -5.35 4.66
CA GLN A 192 16.67 -5.28 3.96
C GLN A 192 16.85 -6.50 3.07
N ASN A 193 17.48 -6.33 1.91
CA ASN A 193 17.88 -7.44 1.03
C ASN A 193 16.73 -8.41 0.68
N ALA A 194 15.48 -7.93 0.71
CA ALA A 194 14.31 -8.77 0.51
C ALA A 194 14.30 -9.32 -0.92
N GLY A 195 14.04 -10.61 -1.06
CA GLY A 195 13.79 -11.23 -2.35
C GLY A 195 12.40 -10.91 -2.89
N ASN A 196 12.17 -11.17 -4.17
CA ASN A 196 10.83 -11.11 -4.76
C ASN A 196 10.36 -12.53 -5.11
N ALA A 197 9.34 -12.98 -4.37
CA ALA A 197 8.77 -14.32 -4.51
C ALA A 197 7.73 -14.44 -5.64
N ARG A 198 7.43 -13.36 -6.36
CA ARG A 198 6.29 -13.25 -7.29
C ARG A 198 6.70 -13.14 -8.77
N SER A 199 7.93 -12.74 -9.07
CA SER A 199 8.39 -12.55 -10.44
C SER A 199 9.90 -12.73 -10.57
N ASN A 200 10.36 -13.26 -11.71
CA ASN A 200 11.77 -13.34 -12.08
C ASN A 200 12.19 -12.24 -13.05
N THR A 201 11.23 -11.64 -13.76
CA THR A 201 11.48 -10.60 -14.78
C THR A 201 11.49 -9.21 -14.17
N TYR A 202 10.60 -8.94 -13.22
CA TYR A 202 10.51 -7.66 -12.54
C TYR A 202 10.61 -7.88 -11.05
N LYS A 203 11.76 -7.53 -10.48
CA LYS A 203 12.03 -7.76 -9.06
C LYS A 203 11.64 -6.57 -8.18
N GLY A 204 11.65 -5.34 -8.69
CA GLY A 204 11.44 -4.10 -7.94
C GLY A 204 12.64 -3.16 -8.10
N SER A 205 12.47 -1.87 -7.83
CA SER A 205 13.57 -0.91 -7.90
C SER A 205 14.59 -1.05 -6.76
N LEU A 206 14.17 -1.56 -5.61
CA LEU A 206 15.01 -1.81 -4.42
C LEU A 206 15.25 -3.32 -4.18
N GLN A 207 14.88 -4.14 -5.17
CA GLN A 207 15.12 -5.58 -5.20
C GLN A 207 15.80 -5.93 -6.54
N THR A 208 16.78 -5.15 -6.97
CA THR A 208 17.27 -5.11 -8.36
C THR A 208 17.72 -6.46 -8.94
N GLY A 209 17.51 -6.63 -10.25
CA GLY A 209 18.19 -7.64 -11.02
C GLY A 209 19.64 -7.23 -11.34
N PRO A 210 20.45 -8.13 -11.92
CA PRO A 210 21.85 -7.81 -12.25
C PRO A 210 22.01 -6.67 -13.26
N SER A 211 21.05 -6.46 -14.17
CA SER A 211 21.07 -5.34 -15.12
C SER A 211 20.86 -4.00 -14.42
N GLU A 212 19.84 -3.93 -13.58
CA GLU A 212 19.45 -2.72 -12.87
C GLU A 212 20.55 -2.29 -11.89
N ASP A 213 21.18 -3.25 -11.20
CA ASP A 213 22.33 -3.01 -10.33
C ASP A 213 23.53 -2.43 -11.11
N ARG A 214 23.90 -3.02 -12.25
CA ARG A 214 25.01 -2.49 -13.08
C ARG A 214 24.73 -1.06 -13.55
N ASP A 215 23.50 -0.78 -13.96
CA ASP A 215 23.11 0.57 -14.38
C ASP A 215 23.10 1.56 -13.21
N GLY A 216 22.63 1.15 -12.04
CA GLY A 216 22.69 1.92 -10.80
C GLY A 216 24.11 2.30 -10.43
N ARG A 217 25.02 1.33 -10.38
CA ARG A 217 26.46 1.53 -10.10
C ARG A 217 27.10 2.51 -11.06
N ARG A 218 26.87 2.34 -12.36
CA ARG A 218 27.40 3.23 -13.40
C ARG A 218 26.93 4.67 -13.18
N LYS A 219 25.64 4.86 -12.88
CA LYS A 219 25.06 6.19 -12.61
C LYS A 219 25.59 6.77 -11.30
N TRP A 220 25.76 5.96 -10.24
CA TRP A 220 26.38 6.38 -8.98
C TRP A 220 27.81 6.89 -9.20
N ALA A 221 28.63 6.10 -9.90
CA ALA A 221 30.01 6.45 -10.21
C ALA A 221 30.12 7.82 -10.92
N ALA A 222 29.17 8.15 -11.79
CA ALA A 222 29.13 9.43 -12.50
C ALA A 222 28.91 10.65 -11.58
N ILE A 223 28.33 10.46 -10.39
CA ILE A 223 28.09 11.56 -9.42
C ILE A 223 28.95 11.46 -8.16
N LYS A 224 29.79 10.41 -8.02
CA LYS A 224 30.55 10.12 -6.78
C LYS A 224 31.43 11.30 -6.32
N GLY A 225 32.05 12.05 -7.25
CA GLY A 225 32.81 13.25 -6.91
C GLY A 225 31.97 14.37 -6.30
N SER A 226 30.76 14.59 -6.83
CA SER A 226 29.80 15.53 -6.25
C SER A 226 29.35 15.10 -4.87
N ILE A 227 29.11 13.80 -4.66
CA ILE A 227 28.78 13.24 -3.35
C ILE A 227 29.91 13.49 -2.35
N ALA A 228 31.16 13.20 -2.71
CA ALA A 228 32.32 13.45 -1.85
C ALA A 228 32.49 14.93 -1.45
N THR A 229 32.02 15.85 -2.29
CA THR A 229 32.05 17.30 -2.02
C THR A 229 30.90 17.71 -1.10
N LEU A 230 29.70 17.16 -1.32
CA LEU A 230 28.49 17.49 -0.55
C LEU A 230 28.48 16.85 0.84
N ASP A 231 28.91 15.60 0.94
CA ASP A 231 28.96 14.82 2.17
C ASP A 231 30.17 13.88 2.18
N PRO A 232 31.34 14.37 2.64
CA PRO A 232 32.55 13.56 2.74
C PRO A 232 32.40 12.34 3.68
N ALA A 233 31.53 12.42 4.69
CA ALA A 233 31.34 11.34 5.65
C ALA A 233 30.53 10.20 5.03
N LEU A 234 29.47 10.52 4.30
CA LEU A 234 28.71 9.56 3.51
C LEU A 234 29.58 8.92 2.43
N SER A 235 30.41 9.69 1.72
CA SER A 235 31.33 9.12 0.73
C SER A 235 32.30 8.10 1.35
N ARG A 236 32.88 8.40 2.52
CA ARG A 236 33.74 7.43 3.23
C ARG A 236 32.98 6.21 3.71
N ARG A 237 31.70 6.36 4.07
CA ARG A 237 30.83 5.22 4.40
C ARG A 237 30.58 4.36 3.16
N ASP A 238 30.29 4.98 2.03
CA ASP A 238 30.10 4.30 0.75
C ASP A 238 31.33 3.44 0.39
N ASP A 239 32.54 3.99 0.50
CA ASP A 239 33.77 3.24 0.26
C ASP A 239 33.95 2.03 1.20
N ARG A 240 33.53 2.17 2.47
CA ARG A 240 33.55 1.04 3.43
C ARG A 240 32.54 -0.04 3.09
N GLU A 241 31.34 0.34 2.66
CA GLU A 241 30.30 -0.62 2.27
C GLU A 241 30.66 -1.34 0.98
N GLU A 242 31.22 -0.64 -0.01
CA GLU A 242 31.82 -1.23 -1.22
C GLU A 242 32.91 -2.25 -0.87
N ALA A 243 33.84 -1.91 0.03
CA ALA A 243 34.86 -2.84 0.49
C ALA A 243 34.26 -4.03 1.26
N ARG A 244 33.19 -3.80 2.03
CA ARG A 244 32.51 -4.84 2.83
C ARG A 244 31.85 -5.89 1.96
N VAL A 245 31.33 -5.54 0.77
CA VAL A 245 30.76 -6.50 -0.19
C VAL A 245 31.75 -7.64 -0.46
N GLY A 246 33.03 -7.32 -0.71
CA GLY A 246 34.05 -8.33 -1.00
C GLY A 246 33.67 -9.20 -2.21
N ASN A 247 33.54 -10.52 -1.98
CA ASN A 247 33.16 -11.50 -3.00
C ASN A 247 31.65 -11.78 -3.05
N LEU A 248 30.84 -11.09 -2.25
CA LEU A 248 29.38 -11.24 -2.27
C LEU A 248 28.81 -10.63 -3.56
N ASP A 249 27.64 -11.10 -3.98
CA ASP A 249 26.85 -10.36 -4.96
C ASP A 249 26.55 -8.96 -4.39
N HIS A 250 26.92 -7.94 -5.16
CA HIS A 250 26.82 -6.53 -4.79
C HIS A 250 25.43 -6.12 -4.29
N ARG A 251 24.39 -6.79 -4.79
CA ARG A 251 22.97 -6.55 -4.46
C ARG A 251 22.57 -7.08 -3.09
N PHE A 252 23.40 -7.91 -2.46
CA PHE A 252 23.11 -8.50 -1.15
C PHE A 252 23.73 -7.72 0.00
N ASN A 253 24.28 -6.54 -0.25
CA ASN A 253 24.56 -5.54 0.76
C ASN A 253 23.49 -4.46 0.74
N HIS A 254 22.90 -4.16 1.90
CA HIS A 254 21.77 -3.23 2.02
C HIS A 254 22.10 -1.84 1.47
N TRP A 255 23.27 -1.29 1.84
CA TRP A 255 23.68 0.05 1.46
C TRP A 255 23.81 0.19 -0.06
N THR A 256 24.57 -0.72 -0.66
CA THR A 256 24.82 -0.72 -2.10
C THR A 256 23.56 -1.01 -2.90
N ALA A 257 22.73 -1.97 -2.46
CA ALA A 257 21.47 -2.30 -3.11
C ALA A 257 20.50 -1.12 -3.13
N VAL A 258 20.35 -0.41 -2.00
CA VAL A 258 19.51 0.79 -1.91
C VAL A 258 20.05 1.89 -2.81
N ARG A 259 21.34 2.20 -2.71
CA ARG A 259 22.00 3.26 -3.49
C ARG A 259 21.82 3.04 -4.99
N ASP A 260 22.13 1.84 -5.46
CA ASP A 260 22.09 1.53 -6.89
C ASP A 260 20.65 1.40 -7.41
N GLY A 261 19.73 0.88 -6.59
CA GLY A 261 18.31 0.88 -6.89
C GLY A 261 17.75 2.29 -7.09
N LEU A 262 18.06 3.22 -6.16
CA LEU A 262 17.69 4.63 -6.27
C LEU A 262 18.30 5.29 -7.51
N MET A 263 19.59 5.09 -7.75
CA MET A 263 20.27 5.63 -8.93
C MET A 263 19.70 5.09 -10.24
N ASN A 264 19.31 3.81 -10.27
CA ASN A 264 18.76 3.22 -11.47
C ASN A 264 17.37 3.78 -11.82
N ALA A 265 16.44 3.76 -10.87
CA ALA A 265 15.02 3.99 -11.14
C ALA A 265 14.54 5.42 -10.82
N HIS A 266 15.10 6.08 -9.81
CA HIS A 266 14.45 7.23 -9.17
C HIS A 266 15.24 8.53 -9.22
N ALA A 267 16.57 8.48 -9.27
CA ALA A 267 17.42 9.68 -9.17
C ALA A 267 17.10 10.76 -10.21
N GLU A 268 16.70 10.38 -11.43
CA GLU A 268 16.32 11.33 -12.50
C GLU A 268 14.97 12.02 -12.28
N LEU A 269 14.20 11.60 -11.26
CA LEU A 269 12.92 12.19 -10.89
C LEU A 269 13.05 13.18 -9.74
N PHE A 270 14.13 13.13 -8.97
CA PHE A 270 14.33 14.05 -7.85
C PHE A 270 14.21 15.53 -8.27
N PRO A 271 14.71 15.99 -9.44
CA PRO A 271 14.45 17.37 -9.91
C PRO A 271 12.98 17.78 -10.01
N GLN A 272 12.03 16.84 -10.02
CA GLN A 272 10.59 17.10 -10.11
C GLN A 272 9.90 17.16 -8.74
N VAL A 273 10.61 16.95 -7.63
CA VAL A 273 10.02 16.88 -6.28
C VAL A 273 9.24 18.15 -5.92
N ALA A 274 9.79 19.35 -6.18
CA ALA A 274 9.10 20.60 -5.90
C ALA A 274 7.75 20.72 -6.66
N ALA A 275 7.73 20.32 -7.93
CA ALA A 275 6.51 20.31 -8.75
C ALA A 275 5.49 19.30 -8.22
N ILE A 276 5.94 18.12 -7.79
CA ILE A 276 5.11 17.08 -7.19
C ILE A 276 4.49 17.57 -5.88
N GLN A 277 5.27 18.20 -5.00
CA GLN A 277 4.76 18.76 -3.74
C GLN A 277 3.69 19.83 -3.97
N LYS A 278 3.89 20.69 -4.98
CA LYS A 278 2.90 21.71 -5.33
C LYS A 278 1.60 21.09 -5.83
N ALA A 279 1.68 20.02 -6.61
CA ALA A 279 0.50 19.34 -7.16
C ALA A 279 -0.21 18.44 -6.13
N LEU A 280 0.54 17.88 -5.18
CA LEU A 280 0.08 16.90 -4.20
C LEU A 280 0.58 17.30 -2.80
N PRO A 281 -0.20 18.08 -2.04
CA PRO A 281 0.22 18.51 -0.71
C PRO A 281 0.30 17.36 0.31
N ASP A 282 -0.45 16.26 0.10
CA ASP A 282 -0.41 15.08 0.97
C ASP A 282 0.90 14.27 0.77
N PRO A 283 1.72 14.08 1.82
CA PRO A 283 2.87 13.18 1.81
C PRO A 283 2.63 11.79 1.21
N ILE A 284 1.49 11.17 1.50
CA ILE A 284 1.18 9.80 1.05
C ILE A 284 0.94 9.79 -0.46
N ASP A 285 0.21 10.77 -0.98
CA ASP A 285 0.03 10.92 -2.43
C ASP A 285 1.36 11.16 -3.17
N GLN A 286 2.27 11.91 -2.57
CA GLN A 286 3.62 12.10 -3.14
C GLN A 286 4.37 10.76 -3.25
N MET A 287 4.30 9.90 -2.22
CA MET A 287 4.90 8.56 -2.26
C MET A 287 4.23 7.65 -3.31
N LYS A 288 2.89 7.70 -3.41
CA LYS A 288 2.14 6.94 -4.42
C LYS A 288 2.55 7.30 -5.85
N VAL A 289 2.82 8.57 -6.16
CA VAL A 289 3.30 8.96 -7.51
C VAL A 289 4.65 8.33 -7.85
N PHE A 290 5.55 8.24 -6.88
CA PHE A 290 6.84 7.57 -7.09
C PHE A 290 6.68 6.05 -7.21
N GLU A 291 5.71 5.44 -6.56
CA GLU A 291 5.37 4.03 -6.85
C GLU A 291 4.80 3.89 -8.28
N LEU A 292 3.93 4.80 -8.71
CA LEU A 292 3.37 4.80 -10.07
C LEU A 292 4.40 5.01 -11.17
N ILE A 293 5.51 5.70 -10.91
CA ILE A 293 6.55 5.83 -11.93
C ILE A 293 7.19 4.48 -12.28
N GLN A 294 7.12 3.51 -11.38
CA GLN A 294 7.60 2.15 -11.65
C GLN A 294 6.56 1.35 -12.43
N ILE A 295 5.29 1.51 -12.08
CA ILE A 295 4.18 0.75 -12.68
C ILE A 295 3.85 1.25 -14.09
N ILE A 296 3.79 2.58 -14.27
CA ILE A 296 3.41 3.27 -15.51
C ILE A 296 4.33 4.48 -15.78
N PRO A 297 5.64 4.26 -16.03
CA PRO A 297 6.64 5.34 -16.11
C PRO A 297 6.31 6.42 -17.12
N THR A 298 5.97 6.03 -18.35
CA THR A 298 5.72 6.98 -19.44
C THR A 298 4.50 7.87 -19.16
N PRO A 299 3.32 7.32 -18.81
CA PRO A 299 2.17 8.13 -18.40
C PRO A 299 2.45 9.04 -17.20
N THR A 300 3.16 8.57 -16.17
CA THR A 300 3.46 9.40 -14.99
C THR A 300 4.36 10.59 -15.36
N ARG A 301 5.40 10.37 -16.17
CA ARG A 301 6.25 11.47 -16.67
C ARG A 301 5.47 12.45 -17.55
N ALA A 302 4.54 11.96 -18.38
CA ALA A 302 3.70 12.80 -19.21
C ALA A 302 2.74 13.66 -18.36
N ALA A 303 2.14 13.07 -17.32
CA ALA A 303 1.27 13.77 -16.39
C ALA A 303 2.03 14.87 -15.63
N LEU A 304 3.24 14.60 -15.15
CA LEU A 304 4.10 15.61 -14.50
C LEU A 304 4.44 16.77 -15.44
N LYS A 305 4.84 16.48 -16.69
CA LYS A 305 5.15 17.49 -17.70
C LYS A 305 3.95 18.33 -18.12
N SER A 306 2.73 17.80 -17.99
CA SER A 306 1.50 18.51 -18.38
C SER A 306 1.15 19.69 -17.48
N GLY A 307 1.70 19.75 -16.26
CA GLY A 307 1.29 20.72 -15.24
C GLY A 307 -0.09 20.43 -14.61
N ASN A 308 -0.83 19.42 -15.11
CA ASN A 308 -2.12 18.98 -14.57
C ASN A 308 -2.04 17.50 -14.13
N LEU A 309 -1.15 17.21 -13.17
CA LEU A 309 -0.92 15.85 -12.70
C LEU A 309 -2.23 15.15 -12.31
N VAL A 310 -3.01 15.75 -11.41
CA VAL A 310 -4.21 15.14 -10.80
C VAL A 310 -5.32 14.89 -11.84
N GLY A 311 -5.50 15.82 -12.78
CA GLY A 311 -6.52 15.72 -13.83
C GLY A 311 -6.08 14.94 -15.07
N TYR A 312 -4.80 14.59 -15.20
CA TYR A 312 -4.29 13.85 -16.35
C TYR A 312 -4.98 12.49 -16.45
N ARG A 313 -5.57 12.19 -17.62
CA ARG A 313 -6.34 10.97 -17.87
C ARG A 313 -5.52 9.95 -18.65
N ILE A 314 -5.56 8.71 -18.18
CA ILE A 314 -5.04 7.54 -18.88
C ILE A 314 -6.21 6.76 -19.46
N SER A 315 -6.16 6.51 -20.77
CA SER A 315 -7.13 5.66 -21.49
C SER A 315 -6.46 4.55 -22.31
N ASP A 316 -5.12 4.49 -22.34
CA ASP A 316 -4.40 3.44 -23.04
C ASP A 316 -4.72 2.06 -22.41
N PRO A 317 -5.27 1.10 -23.17
CA PRO A 317 -5.70 -0.19 -22.63
C PRO A 317 -4.56 -1.00 -22.00
N ARG A 318 -3.34 -0.89 -22.54
CA ARG A 318 -2.16 -1.59 -22.02
C ARG A 318 -1.75 -1.00 -20.67
N ILE A 319 -1.78 0.33 -20.54
CA ILE A 319 -1.49 1.02 -19.29
C ILE A 319 -2.57 0.71 -18.23
N MET A 320 -3.85 0.75 -18.61
CA MET A 320 -4.94 0.35 -17.71
C MET A 320 -4.78 -1.11 -17.25
N ARG A 321 -4.32 -2.01 -18.12
CA ARG A 321 -3.99 -3.39 -17.72
C ARG A 321 -2.85 -3.45 -16.70
N TYR A 322 -1.81 -2.63 -16.84
CA TYR A 322 -0.72 -2.58 -15.86
C TYR A 322 -1.21 -2.11 -14.48
N LEU A 323 -2.09 -1.12 -14.42
CA LEU A 323 -2.72 -0.69 -13.16
C LEU A 323 -3.44 -1.87 -12.48
N ARG A 324 -4.26 -2.63 -13.21
CA ARG A 324 -4.97 -3.81 -12.66
C ARG A 324 -4.03 -4.89 -12.16
N ASN A 325 -2.98 -5.18 -12.93
CA ASN A 325 -1.98 -6.18 -12.54
C ASN A 325 -1.24 -5.79 -11.24
N ASN A 326 -1.24 -4.51 -10.89
CA ASN A 326 -0.67 -3.97 -9.65
C ASN A 326 -1.74 -3.64 -8.60
N SER A 327 -2.89 -4.31 -8.68
CA SER A 327 -4.01 -4.17 -7.74
C SER A 327 -4.67 -2.78 -7.70
N VAL A 328 -4.49 -1.97 -8.75
CA VAL A 328 -5.20 -0.69 -8.95
C VAL A 328 -6.36 -0.92 -9.91
N PHE A 329 -7.60 -0.66 -9.47
CA PHE A 329 -8.83 -1.04 -10.20
C PHE A 329 -8.91 -2.55 -10.54
N ALA A 330 -8.44 -3.39 -9.63
CA ALA A 330 -8.40 -4.84 -9.81
C ALA A 330 -9.62 -5.57 -9.22
N PHE A 331 -10.28 -4.98 -8.23
CA PHE A 331 -11.23 -5.69 -7.37
C PHE A 331 -12.67 -5.35 -7.74
N GLY A 332 -13.46 -6.36 -8.05
CA GLY A 332 -14.83 -6.19 -8.51
C GLY A 332 -14.94 -5.91 -10.03
N ARG A 333 -16.12 -6.21 -10.58
CA ARG A 333 -16.46 -6.02 -12.00
C ARG A 333 -16.39 -4.57 -12.42
N ALA A 334 -16.93 -3.65 -11.61
CA ALA A 334 -16.97 -2.22 -11.93
C ALA A 334 -15.56 -1.63 -12.11
N ASP A 335 -14.64 -1.94 -11.19
CA ASP A 335 -13.25 -1.52 -11.28
C ASP A 335 -12.59 -2.08 -12.54
N ARG A 336 -12.74 -3.39 -12.80
CA ARG A 336 -12.19 -4.06 -13.98
C ARG A 336 -12.78 -3.54 -15.30
N ALA A 337 -14.00 -3.03 -15.29
CA ALA A 337 -14.66 -2.46 -16.47
C ALA A 337 -14.18 -1.05 -16.83
N ARG A 338 -13.49 -0.33 -15.92
CA ARG A 338 -13.01 1.04 -16.18
C ARG A 338 -12.11 1.12 -17.40
N THR A 339 -12.49 1.83 -18.45
CA THR A 339 -11.65 2.00 -19.66
C THR A 339 -10.65 3.15 -19.55
N SER A 340 -10.83 4.04 -18.57
CA SER A 340 -9.91 5.14 -18.28
C SER A 340 -9.93 5.52 -16.79
N ALA A 341 -8.92 6.26 -16.35
CA ALA A 341 -8.90 6.88 -15.05
C ALA A 341 -8.05 8.17 -15.06
N THR A 342 -8.40 9.14 -14.21
CA THR A 342 -7.48 10.24 -13.89
C THR A 342 -6.44 9.81 -12.87
N PHE A 343 -5.33 10.53 -12.77
CA PHE A 343 -4.34 10.29 -11.72
C PHE A 343 -4.93 10.43 -10.32
N ARG A 344 -5.89 11.34 -10.07
CA ARG A 344 -6.61 11.37 -8.78
C ARG A 344 -7.24 10.02 -8.45
N GLU A 345 -8.03 9.50 -9.40
CA GLU A 345 -8.72 8.23 -9.22
C GLU A 345 -7.73 7.07 -9.01
N ILE A 346 -6.60 7.10 -9.72
CA ILE A 346 -5.52 6.12 -9.55
C ILE A 346 -4.92 6.20 -8.15
N LEU A 347 -4.55 7.40 -7.68
CA LEU A 347 -3.96 7.60 -6.35
C LEU A 347 -4.94 7.20 -5.23
N ASP A 348 -6.24 7.43 -5.40
CA ASP A 348 -7.28 7.00 -4.46
C ASP A 348 -7.42 5.46 -4.44
N ALA A 349 -7.30 4.82 -5.60
CA ALA A 349 -7.36 3.37 -5.73
C ALA A 349 -6.11 2.65 -5.20
N MET A 350 -5.03 3.37 -4.87
CA MET A 350 -3.80 2.82 -4.28
C MET A 350 -3.85 2.65 -2.75
N TRP A 351 -5.04 2.45 -2.18
CA TRP A 351 -5.24 2.32 -0.73
C TRP A 351 -4.47 1.14 -0.10
N LEU A 352 -4.12 0.11 -0.87
CA LEU A 352 -3.28 -1.01 -0.40
C LEU A 352 -1.88 -0.57 0.08
N PHE A 353 -1.42 0.61 -0.32
CA PHE A 353 -0.11 1.14 0.06
C PHE A 353 -0.17 2.09 1.26
N ASN A 354 -1.35 2.56 1.68
CA ASN A 354 -1.48 3.61 2.71
C ASN A 354 -0.75 3.23 4.01
N ALA A 355 -1.03 2.05 4.56
CA ALA A 355 -0.39 1.60 5.81
C ALA A 355 1.15 1.53 5.72
N LYS A 356 1.69 1.19 4.54
CA LYS A 356 3.14 1.14 4.30
C LYS A 356 3.74 2.55 4.29
N PHE A 357 3.05 3.50 3.66
CA PHE A 357 3.47 4.90 3.59
C PHE A 357 3.31 5.63 4.92
N GLU A 358 2.28 5.31 5.71
CA GLU A 358 2.13 5.79 7.08
C GLU A 358 3.28 5.30 7.97
N GLN A 359 3.65 4.01 7.86
CA GLN A 359 4.83 3.48 8.56
C GLN A 359 6.12 4.17 8.13
N ALA A 360 6.32 4.37 6.83
CA ALA A 360 7.48 5.10 6.32
C ALA A 360 7.54 6.53 6.85
N LEU A 361 6.40 7.23 6.95
CA LEU A 361 6.32 8.59 7.49
C LEU A 361 6.63 8.62 9.00
N ALA A 362 6.15 7.65 9.76
CA ALA A 362 6.48 7.50 11.17
C ALA A 362 7.98 7.29 11.35
N LYS A 363 8.59 6.37 10.58
CA LYS A 363 10.05 6.13 10.60
C LYS A 363 10.86 7.33 10.18
N PHE A 364 10.42 8.05 9.16
CA PHE A 364 11.07 9.30 8.77
C PHE A 364 11.06 10.34 9.91
N THR A 365 9.95 10.44 10.64
CA THR A 365 9.82 11.34 11.79
C THR A 365 10.77 10.93 12.93
N GLU A 366 10.90 9.63 13.21
CA GLU A 366 11.87 9.10 14.17
C GLU A 366 13.31 9.46 13.78
N ILE A 367 13.69 9.27 12.51
CA ILE A 367 15.02 9.63 11.98
C ILE A 367 15.29 11.13 12.16
N LYS A 368 14.32 11.99 11.82
CA LYS A 368 14.46 13.45 12.02
C LYS A 368 14.61 13.85 13.48
N SER A 369 14.12 13.04 14.42
CA SER A 369 14.30 13.24 15.86
C SER A 369 15.64 12.69 16.41
N GLY A 370 16.52 12.18 15.54
CA GLY A 370 17.84 11.65 15.92
C GLY A 370 17.80 10.20 16.41
N LYS A 371 16.66 9.50 16.29
CA LYS A 371 16.60 8.05 16.53
C LYS A 371 17.16 7.31 15.32
N PRO A 372 17.76 6.13 15.49
CA PRO A 372 18.34 5.37 14.38
C PRO A 372 17.33 4.91 13.31
N GLY A 373 16.01 5.08 13.56
CA GLY A 373 14.93 4.70 12.67
C GLY A 373 14.57 3.24 12.81
#